data_AF-A0A928TFG0-F1
#
_entry.id   AF-A0A928TFG0-F1
#
_cell.length_a   1.000
_cell.length_b   1.000
_cell.length_c   1.000
_cell.angle_alpha   90.00
_cell.angle_beta   90.00
_cell.angle_gamma   90.00
#
_symmetry.space_group_name_H-M   'P 1'
#
loop_
_entity.id
_entity.type
_entity.pdbx_description
1 polymer ?
#
loop_
_entity_poly.entity_id
_entity_poly.type
_entity_poly.pdbx_seq_one_letter_code
_entity_poly.pdbx_strand_id
1 'polypeptide(L)'
;MAEAKMVDYYAILNLPPTADLTGIDNAYARLSAELAERTEIDETSADALRRVNEAYAVLSKPNLRIEYDSVFFKTELDRLQQVEETAERRRRLMANTIVGALVLLVAGEAVGLAYLLGWPI
;
A
#
# COMPACT_ATOMS: atom_id res chain seq x y z
N MET A 1 2.41 -12.20 -9.85
CA MET A 1 2.82 -11.11 -10.76
C MET A 1 3.33 -9.99 -9.87
N ALA A 2 4.55 -9.51 -10.08
CA ALA A 2 5.16 -8.50 -9.23
C ALA A 2 4.26 -7.25 -9.25
N GLU A 3 3.77 -6.85 -8.08
CA GLU A 3 3.05 -5.60 -7.88
C GLU A 3 3.95 -4.47 -8.40
N ALA A 4 3.56 -3.83 -9.49
CA ALA A 4 4.27 -2.66 -10.00
C ALA A 4 4.07 -1.53 -8.99
N LYS A 5 4.92 -1.50 -7.97
CA LYS A 5 4.94 -0.42 -6.98
C LYS A 5 5.22 0.88 -7.74
N MET A 6 4.23 1.76 -7.79
CA MET A 6 4.42 3.10 -8.35
C MET A 6 5.65 3.76 -7.72
N VAL A 7 6.50 4.31 -8.58
CA VAL A 7 7.73 4.97 -8.16
C VAL A 7 7.37 6.28 -7.46
N ASP A 8 7.91 6.49 -6.27
CA ASP A 8 7.71 7.72 -5.50
C ASP A 8 8.76 8.76 -5.90
N TYR A 9 8.40 9.65 -6.83
CA TYR A 9 9.28 10.72 -7.30
C TYR A 9 9.54 11.79 -6.23
N TYR A 10 8.62 11.99 -5.29
CA TYR A 10 8.83 12.93 -4.17
C TYR A 10 9.90 12.40 -3.23
N ALA A 11 9.86 11.11 -2.90
CA ALA A 11 10.90 10.46 -2.12
C ALA A 11 12.26 10.47 -2.83
N ILE A 12 12.31 10.30 -4.15
CA ILE A 12 13.56 10.38 -4.93
C ILE A 12 14.20 11.77 -4.84
N LEU A 13 13.41 12.84 -4.89
CA LEU A 13 13.91 14.21 -4.70
C LEU A 13 14.04 14.62 -3.23
N ASN A 14 13.72 13.72 -2.30
CA ASN A 14 13.68 13.98 -0.86
C ASN A 14 12.83 15.21 -0.49
N LEU A 15 11.62 15.27 -1.05
CA LEU A 15 10.66 16.35 -0.86
C LEU A 15 9.30 15.82 -0.37
N PRO A 16 8.51 16.63 0.35
CA PRO A 16 7.12 16.31 0.59
C PRO A 16 6.26 16.55 -0.67
N PRO A 17 5.11 15.87 -0.84
CA PRO A 17 4.17 16.11 -1.94
C PRO A 17 3.64 17.56 -2.02
N THR A 18 3.71 18.29 -0.91
CA THR A 18 3.32 19.70 -0.79
C THR A 18 4.37 20.70 -1.29
N ALA A 19 5.55 20.22 -1.74
CA ALA A 19 6.62 21.09 -2.23
C ALA A 19 6.17 21.93 -3.44
N ASP A 20 6.60 23.20 -3.47
CA ASP A 20 6.39 24.09 -4.61
C ASP A 20 7.40 23.80 -5.73
N LEU A 21 7.22 24.44 -6.89
CA LEU A 21 8.12 24.26 -8.02
C LEU A 21 9.56 24.69 -7.68
N THR A 22 9.71 25.79 -6.94
CA THR A 22 11.00 26.28 -6.47
C THR A 22 11.74 25.25 -5.62
N GLY A 23 11.02 24.59 -4.71
CA GLY A 23 11.55 23.49 -3.89
C GLY A 23 12.02 22.31 -4.74
N ILE A 24 11.26 21.95 -5.77
CA ILE A 24 11.60 20.88 -6.72
C ILE A 24 12.88 21.23 -7.50
N ASP A 25 12.98 22.44 -8.04
CA ASP A 25 14.16 22.91 -8.78
C ASP A 25 15.42 22.93 -7.89
N ASN A 26 15.30 23.44 -6.66
CA ASN A 26 16.40 23.50 -5.71
C ASN A 26 16.87 22.10 -5.27
N ALA A 27 15.94 21.18 -5.04
CA ALA A 27 16.27 19.80 -4.66
C ALA A 27 16.97 19.08 -5.81
N TYR A 28 16.45 19.22 -7.03
CA TYR A 28 17.06 18.68 -8.23
C TYR A 28 18.50 19.20 -8.41
N ALA A 29 18.69 20.52 -8.41
CA ALA A 29 20.01 21.12 -8.61
C ALA A 29 21.06 20.61 -7.60
N ARG A 30 20.67 20.47 -6.33
CA ARG A 30 21.55 19.93 -5.28
C ARG A 30 21.88 18.46 -5.51
N LEU A 31 20.86 17.62 -5.71
CA LEU A 31 21.04 16.17 -5.84
C LEU A 31 21.76 15.80 -7.14
N SER A 32 21.45 16.47 -8.24
CA SER A 32 22.09 16.20 -9.53
C SER A 32 23.58 16.55 -9.50
N ALA A 33 23.95 17.67 -8.86
CA ALA A 33 25.34 18.08 -8.74
C ALA A 33 26.15 17.07 -7.89
N GLU A 34 25.60 16.68 -6.73
CA GLU A 34 26.25 15.71 -5.84
C GLU A 34 26.41 14.33 -6.50
N LEU A 35 25.39 13.86 -7.21
CA LEU A 35 25.44 12.56 -7.88
C LEU A 35 26.33 12.58 -9.13
N ALA A 36 26.36 13.68 -9.87
CA ALA A 36 27.25 13.84 -11.02
C ALA A 36 28.73 13.76 -10.61
N GLU A 37 29.12 14.44 -9.52
CA GLU A 37 30.48 14.37 -8.98
C GLU A 37 30.85 12.93 -8.56
N ARG A 38 29.91 12.19 -7.97
CA ARG A 38 30.12 10.80 -7.53
C ARG A 38 30.15 9.79 -8.67
N THR A 39 29.60 10.12 -9.84
CA THR A 39 29.49 9.20 -10.98
C THR A 39 30.85 8.82 -11.56
N GLU A 40 31.88 9.66 -11.40
CA GLU A 40 33.26 9.33 -11.82
C GLU A 40 33.87 8.18 -11.00
N ILE A 41 33.31 7.89 -9.82
CA ILE A 41 33.85 6.95 -8.85
C ILE A 41 32.95 5.71 -8.71
N ASP A 42 31.64 5.87 -8.90
CA ASP A 42 30.65 4.83 -8.63
C ASP A 42 29.53 4.79 -9.69
N GLU A 43 29.39 3.62 -10.31
CA GLU A 43 28.37 3.36 -11.34
C GLU A 43 26.95 3.35 -10.77
N THR A 44 26.77 3.07 -9.47
CA THR A 44 25.44 3.16 -8.84
C THR A 44 24.94 4.59 -8.71
N SER A 45 25.86 5.57 -8.68
CA SER A 45 25.53 6.99 -8.69
C SER A 45 24.97 7.45 -10.03
N ALA A 46 25.37 6.83 -11.15
CA ALA A 46 24.75 7.07 -12.46
C ALA A 46 23.27 6.64 -12.48
N ASP A 47 22.96 5.49 -11.88
CA ASP A 47 21.58 5.01 -11.76
C ASP A 47 20.74 5.92 -10.86
N ALA A 48 21.30 6.38 -9.74
CA ALA A 48 20.64 7.35 -8.87
C ALA A 48 20.37 8.67 -9.60
N LEU A 49 21.35 9.20 -10.35
CA LEU A 49 21.21 10.42 -11.12
C LEU A 49 20.10 10.29 -12.18
N ARG A 50 20.04 9.13 -12.85
CA ARG A 50 18.97 8.82 -13.82
C ARG A 50 17.58 8.91 -13.19
N ARG A 51 17.40 8.35 -11.99
CA ARG A 51 16.12 8.39 -11.25
C ARG A 51 15.76 9.82 -10.82
N VAL A 52 16.75 10.60 -10.39
CA VAL A 52 16.55 12.03 -10.04
C VAL A 52 16.11 12.83 -11.26
N ASN A 53 16.71 12.59 -12.43
CA ASN A 53 16.32 13.24 -13.68
C ASN A 53 14.89 12.88 -14.10
N GLU A 54 14.51 11.61 -13.96
CA GLU A 54 13.15 11.14 -14.25
C GLU A 54 12.12 11.80 -13.32
N ALA A 55 12.39 11.81 -12.01
CA ALA A 55 11.55 12.46 -11.02
C ALA A 55 11.35 13.95 -11.34
N TYR A 56 12.43 14.64 -11.70
CA TYR A 56 12.38 16.04 -12.09
C TYR A 56 11.57 16.27 -13.38
N ALA A 57 11.75 15.42 -14.39
CA ALA A 57 11.05 15.55 -15.67
C ALA A 57 9.52 15.48 -15.52
N VAL A 58 9.03 14.71 -14.54
CA VAL A 58 7.61 14.59 -14.20
C VAL A 58 7.15 15.73 -13.30
N LEU A 59 7.86 15.99 -12.19
CA LEU A 59 7.41 16.91 -11.15
C LEU A 59 7.59 18.40 -11.50
N SER A 60 8.54 18.74 -12.37
CA SER A 60 8.79 20.14 -12.80
C SER A 60 7.68 20.70 -13.71
N LYS A 61 6.95 19.83 -14.42
CA LYS A 61 5.89 20.25 -15.35
C LYS A 61 4.53 20.16 -14.66
N PRO A 62 3.79 21.28 -14.52
CA PRO A 62 2.53 21.28 -13.79
C PRO A 62 1.51 20.26 -14.31
N ASN A 63 1.40 20.10 -15.63
CA ASN A 63 0.48 19.14 -16.25
C ASN A 63 0.85 17.69 -15.93
N LEU A 64 2.14 17.33 -15.98
CA LEU A 64 2.60 15.98 -15.66
C LEU A 64 2.55 15.69 -14.16
N ARG A 65 2.83 16.71 -13.33
CA ARG A 65 2.67 16.61 -11.87
C ARG A 65 1.23 16.31 -11.48
N ILE A 66 0.25 17.00 -12.06
CA ILE A 66 -1.16 16.75 -11.79
C ILE A 66 -1.55 15.32 -12.17
N GLU A 67 -1.11 14.85 -13.35
CA GLU A 67 -1.38 13.48 -13.79
C GLU A 67 -0.75 12.47 -12.84
N TYR A 68 0.53 12.64 -12.49
CA TYR A 68 1.22 11.80 -11.54
C TYR A 68 0.53 11.77 -10.17
N ASP A 69 0.21 12.94 -9.61
CA ASP A 69 -0.47 13.08 -8.31
C ASP A 69 -1.82 12.35 -8.32
N SER A 70 -2.58 12.45 -9.42
CA SER A 70 -3.88 11.79 -9.54
C SER A 70 -3.78 10.26 -9.47
N VAL A 71 -2.75 9.66 -10.06
CA VAL A 71 -2.54 8.21 -10.03
C VAL A 71 -1.89 7.79 -8.72
N PHE A 72 -0.96 8.59 -8.19
CA PHE A 72 -0.28 8.33 -6.92
C PHE A 72 -1.26 8.27 -5.76
N PHE A 73 -2.11 9.30 -5.59
CA PHE A 73 -3.09 9.31 -4.51
C PHE A 73 -4.17 8.24 -4.68
N LYS A 74 -4.61 7.96 -5.91
CA LYS A 74 -5.57 6.87 -6.15
C LYS A 74 -5.00 5.52 -5.70
N THR A 75 -3.77 5.23 -6.08
CA THR A 75 -3.10 3.97 -5.71
C THR A 75 -2.96 3.83 -4.20
N GLU A 76 -2.63 4.92 -3.51
CA GLU A 76 -2.49 4.90 -2.05
C GLU A 76 -3.84 4.72 -1.34
N LEU A 77 -4.90 5.37 -1.84
CA LEU A 77 -6.26 5.17 -1.32
C LEU A 77 -6.74 3.72 -1.52
N ASP A 78 -6.49 3.14 -2.69
CA ASP A 78 -6.85 1.74 -2.99
C ASP A 78 -6.11 0.78 -2.04
N ARG A 79 -4.83 1.05 -1.73
CA ARG A 79 -4.07 0.27 -0.75
C ARG A 79 -4.67 0.34 0.64
N LEU A 80 -5.04 1.53 1.10
CA LEU A 80 -5.67 1.73 2.41
C LEU A 80 -7.00 0.95 2.49
N GLN A 81 -7.81 1.00 1.43
CA GLN A 81 -9.06 0.25 1.35
C GLN A 81 -8.85 -1.26 1.39
N GLN A 82 -7.85 -1.79 0.66
CA GLN A 82 -7.53 -3.22 0.71
C GLN A 82 -7.11 -3.68 2.11
N VAL A 83 -6.37 -2.85 2.85
CA VAL A 83 -6.00 -3.14 4.24
C VAL A 83 -7.23 -3.20 5.12
N GLU A 84 -8.18 -2.28 4.96
CA GLU A 84 -9.45 -2.27 5.70
C GLU A 84 -10.30 -3.51 5.37
N GLU A 85 -10.48 -3.84 4.10
CA GLU A 85 -11.26 -4.99 3.66
C GLU A 85 -10.70 -6.33 4.18
N THR A 86 -9.38 -6.46 4.24
CA THR A 86 -8.75 -7.66 4.84
C THR A 86 -8.98 -7.74 6.34
N ALA A 87 -8.99 -6.61 7.04
CA ALA A 87 -9.32 -6.54 8.46
C ALA A 87 -10.81 -6.87 8.72
N GLU A 88 -11.71 -6.40 7.86
CA GLU A 88 -13.14 -6.67 7.96
C GLU A 88 -13.51 -8.12 7.63
N ARG A 89 -12.88 -8.73 6.60
CA ARG A 89 -13.06 -10.16 6.29
C ARG A 89 -12.72 -11.04 7.48
N ARG A 90 -11.64 -10.74 8.22
CA ARG A 90 -11.28 -11.48 9.44
C ARG A 90 -12.37 -11.39 10.51
N ARG A 91 -13.04 -10.24 10.66
CA ARG A 91 -14.13 -10.05 11.63
C ARG A 91 -15.39 -10.84 11.26
N ARG A 92 -15.78 -10.89 9.98
CA ARG A 92 -16.96 -11.67 9.53
C ARG A 92 -16.76 -13.18 9.65
N LEU A 93 -15.54 -13.68 9.41
CA LEU A 93 -15.24 -15.11 9.52
C LEU A 93 -15.30 -15.64 10.96
N MET A 94 -14.99 -14.81 11.97
CA MET A 94 -15.10 -15.22 13.38
C MET A 94 -16.54 -15.17 13.93
N ALA A 95 -17.45 -14.43 13.29
CA ALA A 95 -18.85 -14.38 13.72
C ALA A 95 -19.62 -15.67 13.38
N ASN A 96 -19.36 -16.27 12.20
CA ASN A 96 -20.10 -17.46 11.76
C ASN A 96 -19.64 -18.77 12.43
N THR A 97 -18.38 -18.86 12.87
CA THR A 97 -17.86 -20.08 13.53
C THR A 97 -18.40 -20.26 14.95
N ILE A 98 -18.60 -19.18 15.69
CA ILE A 98 -19.14 -19.22 17.06
C ILE A 98 -20.60 -19.69 17.07
N VAL A 99 -21.42 -19.20 16.14
CA VAL A 99 -22.83 -19.59 16.04
C VAL A 99 -22.97 -21.05 15.61
N GLY A 100 -22.17 -21.52 14.65
CA GLY A 100 -22.18 -22.92 14.21
C GLY A 100 -21.80 -23.91 15.32
N ALA A 101 -20.81 -23.57 16.16
CA ALA A 101 -20.39 -24.40 17.29
C ALA A 101 -21.45 -24.49 18.40
N LEU A 102 -22.15 -23.38 18.69
CA LEU A 102 -23.25 -23.35 19.67
C LEU A 102 -24.44 -24.21 19.25
N VAL A 103 -24.81 -24.18 17.97
CA VAL A 103 -25.92 -25.00 17.44
C VAL A 103 -25.61 -26.49 17.55
N LEU A 104 -24.37 -26.91 17.28
CA LEU A 104 -23.96 -28.31 17.41
C LEU A 104 -23.93 -28.79 18.87
N LEU A 105 -23.54 -27.92 19.80
CA LEU A 105 -23.49 -28.24 21.23
C LEU A 105 -24.90 -28.44 21.79
N VAL A 106 -25.83 -27.54 21.47
CA VAL A 106 -27.25 -27.64 21.87
C VAL A 106 -27.93 -28.85 21.23
N ALA A 107 -27.66 -29.14 19.96
CA ALA A 107 -28.20 -30.32 19.29
C ALA A 107 -27.66 -31.63 19.91
N GLY A 108 -26.37 -31.66 20.28
CA GLY A 108 -25.75 -32.80 20.96
C GLY A 108 -26.37 -33.08 22.33
N GLU A 109 -26.62 -32.03 23.13
CA GLU A 109 -27.30 -32.17 24.43
C GLU A 109 -28.75 -32.64 24.28
N ALA A 110 -29.49 -32.09 23.31
CA ALA A 110 -30.87 -32.50 23.05
C ALA A 110 -30.99 -33.98 22.64
N VAL A 111 -30.06 -34.46 21.80
CA VAL A 111 -29.99 -35.87 21.38
C VAL A 111 -29.59 -36.77 22.56
N GLY A 112 -28.59 -36.36 23.37
CA GLY A 112 -28.17 -37.11 24.55
C GLY A 112 -29.27 -37.25 25.59
N LEU A 113 -30.03 -36.17 25.84
CA LEU A 113 -31.17 -36.19 26.75
C LEU A 113 -32.33 -37.05 26.22
N ALA A 114 -32.63 -37.00 24.92
CA ALA A 114 -33.66 -37.86 24.32
C ALA A 114 -33.31 -39.35 24.44
N TYR A 115 -32.03 -39.70 24.27
CA TYR A 115 -31.54 -41.07 24.42
C TYR A 115 -31.62 -41.55 25.88
N LEU A 116 -31.31 -40.67 26.84
CA LEU A 116 -31.34 -40.98 28.27
C LEU A 116 -32.77 -41.04 28.84
N LEU A 117 -33.72 -40.31 28.24
CA LEU A 117 -35.15 -40.38 28.55
C LEU A 117 -35.90 -41.54 27.87
N GLY A 118 -35.23 -42.31 26.99
CA GLY A 118 -35.80 -43.50 26.35
C GLY A 118 -36.88 -43.21 25.30
N TRP A 119 -36.86 -42.02 24.68
CA TRP A 119 -37.83 -41.65 23.65
C TRP A 119 -37.51 -42.37 22.33
N PRO A 120 -38.46 -43.09 21.70
CA PRO A 120 -38.23 -43.68 20.38
C PRO A 120 -38.26 -42.56 19.33
N ILE A 121 -37.13 -42.36 18.66
CA ILE A 121 -36.99 -41.47 17.49
C ILE A 121 -37.74 -42.06 16.31
#